data_AF-A0A433D529-F1
#
_entry.id   AF-A0A433D529-F1
#
_cell.length_a   1.000
_cell.length_b   1.000
_cell.length_c   1.000
_cell.angle_alpha   90.00
_cell.angle_beta   90.00
_cell.angle_gamma   90.00
#
_symmetry.space_group_name_H-M   'P 1'
#
loop_
_entity.id
_entity.type
_entity.pdbx_description
1 polymer ?
#
loop_
_entity_poly.entity_id
_entity_poly.type
_entity_poly.pdbx_seq_one_letter_code
_entity_poly.pdbx_strand_id
1 'polypeptide(L)'
;MRRSLQNLFNRGSSDPSSSNSSSSNSSSNSTSSNSSSPVVVYGNADIMKQRILSENKGKSGIYLWRNLITGDTYVGRSSDLSRRLQQYFQFSYLSHPDRGKSLICNALLHYGYSNFALEVLEYCDTTDLVSREQYYLNTLAPIYNILKDAGSSLDYKHTAVKSLG
;
A
#
# COMPACT_ATOMS: atom_id res chain seq x y z
N MET A 1 -16.30 -38.63 6.13
CA MET A 1 -17.61 -39.02 6.69
C MET A 1 -18.64 -37.98 6.33
N ARG A 2 -19.61 -38.32 5.47
CA ARG A 2 -20.74 -37.46 5.10
C ARG A 2 -21.83 -37.55 6.17
N ARG A 3 -22.37 -36.42 6.63
CA ARG A 3 -23.70 -36.35 7.26
C ARG A 3 -24.43 -35.12 6.73
N SER A 4 -25.46 -35.36 5.93
CA SER A 4 -26.54 -34.43 5.62
C SER A 4 -27.59 -34.49 6.72
N LEU A 5 -28.26 -33.37 7.02
CA LEU A 5 -29.65 -33.40 7.45
C LEU A 5 -30.41 -32.22 6.82
N GLN A 6 -31.47 -32.58 6.13
CA GLN A 6 -32.53 -31.73 5.58
C GLN A 6 -33.42 -31.23 6.72
N ASN A 7 -34.08 -30.09 6.51
CA ASN A 7 -35.41 -29.84 7.08
C ASN A 7 -36.26 -29.07 6.06
N LEU A 8 -37.46 -29.61 5.85
CA LEU A 8 -38.54 -29.16 4.97
C LEU A 8 -39.76 -28.82 5.87
N PHE A 9 -40.75 -28.11 5.28
CA PHE A 9 -42.11 -27.76 5.75
C PHE A 9 -42.26 -26.33 6.36
N ASN A 10 -43.27 -25.53 6.00
CA ASN A 10 -44.29 -25.58 4.94
C ASN A 10 -44.93 -24.19 4.71
N ARG A 11 -45.67 -24.11 3.61
CA ARG A 11 -46.40 -23.01 2.94
C ARG A 11 -47.56 -22.32 3.69
N GLY A 12 -47.83 -21.09 3.25
CA GLY A 12 -49.18 -20.58 2.88
C GLY A 12 -49.27 -19.05 3.01
N SER A 13 -50.06 -18.24 2.26
CA SER A 13 -50.57 -18.14 0.88
C SER A 13 -51.35 -16.78 0.83
N SER A 14 -51.33 -16.05 -0.30
CA SER A 14 -52.33 -15.03 -0.80
C SER A 14 -52.66 -13.79 0.08
N ASP A 15 -52.78 -12.53 -0.38
CA ASP A 15 -53.22 -11.96 -1.68
C ASP A 15 -52.82 -10.45 -1.82
N PRO A 16 -53.11 -9.77 -2.96
CA PRO A 16 -52.41 -8.55 -3.42
C PRO A 16 -53.21 -7.22 -3.34
N SER A 17 -52.49 -6.15 -3.74
CA SER A 17 -52.92 -4.82 -4.23
C SER A 17 -53.12 -3.68 -3.21
N SER A 18 -52.31 -2.61 -3.34
CA SER A 18 -52.77 -1.27 -3.77
C SER A 18 -51.68 -0.21 -3.56
N SER A 19 -51.57 0.66 -4.56
CA SER A 19 -50.66 1.81 -4.73
C SER A 19 -50.76 2.90 -3.65
N ASN A 20 -49.64 3.53 -3.29
CA ASN A 20 -49.51 4.99 -3.38
C ASN A 20 -48.04 5.47 -3.28
N SER A 21 -47.68 6.37 -4.18
CA SER A 21 -46.45 7.17 -4.22
C SER A 21 -46.44 8.26 -3.14
N SER A 22 -45.30 8.50 -2.49
CA SER A 22 -44.88 9.83 -1.97
C SER A 22 -43.44 9.80 -1.47
N SER A 23 -42.65 10.74 -1.98
CA SER A 23 -41.25 11.02 -1.71
C SER A 23 -40.97 11.42 -0.26
N SER A 24 -39.89 10.93 0.35
CA SER A 24 -39.08 11.72 1.28
C SER A 24 -37.68 11.11 1.45
N ASN A 25 -36.71 11.79 0.84
CA ASN A 25 -35.36 12.04 1.34
C ASN A 25 -34.83 11.07 2.40
N SER A 26 -34.05 10.07 1.98
CA SER A 26 -33.07 9.42 2.86
C SER A 26 -31.74 9.49 2.16
N SER A 27 -30.94 10.43 2.67
CA SER A 27 -29.56 10.69 2.30
C SER A 27 -28.84 9.39 2.00
N SER A 28 -28.59 9.14 0.71
CA SER A 28 -27.58 8.20 0.28
C SER A 28 -26.25 8.80 0.72
N ASN A 29 -25.89 8.57 1.98
CA ASN A 29 -24.52 8.63 2.43
C ASN A 29 -23.82 7.51 1.67
N SER A 30 -23.35 7.85 0.46
CA SER A 30 -22.39 7.07 -0.28
C SER A 30 -21.13 7.04 0.55
N THR A 31 -21.11 6.13 1.52
CA THR A 31 -19.89 5.60 2.09
C THR A 31 -19.24 4.83 0.96
N SER A 32 -18.53 5.56 0.09
CA SER A 32 -17.53 5.01 -0.80
C SER A 32 -16.47 4.40 0.11
N SER A 33 -16.71 3.16 0.53
CA SER A 33 -15.69 2.24 0.95
C SER A 33 -14.82 2.00 -0.27
N ASN A 34 -13.96 2.98 -0.58
CA ASN A 34 -12.89 2.83 -1.54
C ASN A 34 -11.90 1.88 -0.90
N SER A 35 -12.22 0.58 -0.93
CA SER A 35 -11.26 -0.48 -0.73
C SER A 35 -10.34 -0.43 -1.93
N SER A 36 -9.32 0.44 -1.88
CA SER A 36 -8.34 0.59 -2.95
C SER A 36 -7.47 -0.67 -2.98
N SER A 37 -7.92 -1.62 -3.78
CA SER A 37 -7.09 -2.77 -4.13
C SER A 37 -5.87 -2.28 -4.89
N PRO A 38 -4.70 -2.91 -4.70
CA PRO A 38 -3.51 -2.54 -5.45
C PRO A 38 -3.74 -2.67 -6.96
N VAL A 39 -3.19 -1.73 -7.73
CA VAL A 39 -3.24 -1.74 -9.21
C VAL A 39 -2.43 -2.91 -9.76
N VAL A 40 -1.31 -3.24 -9.11
CA VAL A 40 -0.43 -4.35 -9.50
C VAL A 40 0.08 -5.06 -8.26
N VAL A 41 0.18 -6.39 -8.33
CA VAL A 41 0.76 -7.23 -7.27
C VAL A 41 1.87 -8.11 -7.85
N TYR A 42 3.04 -8.02 -7.25
CA TYR A 42 4.19 -8.90 -7.48
C TYR A 42 4.37 -9.78 -6.25
N GLY A 43 3.80 -10.98 -6.29
CA GLY A 43 3.68 -11.87 -5.12
C GLY A 43 5.01 -12.42 -4.57
N ASN A 44 6.11 -12.28 -5.31
CA ASN A 44 7.44 -12.67 -4.84
C ASN A 44 8.48 -11.74 -5.47
N ALA A 45 9.09 -10.87 -4.66
CA ALA A 45 9.97 -9.83 -5.16
C ALA A 45 11.31 -10.35 -5.72
N ASP A 46 11.75 -11.53 -5.28
CA ASP A 46 13.02 -12.11 -5.74
C ASP A 46 12.93 -12.56 -7.20
N ILE A 47 12.00 -13.47 -7.50
CA ILE A 47 11.84 -14.02 -8.85
C ILE A 47 11.22 -13.03 -9.83
N MET A 48 10.46 -12.04 -9.34
CA MET A 48 9.78 -11.05 -10.18
C MET A 48 10.58 -9.77 -10.38
N LYS A 49 11.81 -9.66 -9.85
CA LYS A 49 12.65 -8.45 -9.93
C LYS A 49 12.69 -7.82 -11.33
N GLN A 50 12.95 -8.60 -12.38
CA GLN A 50 13.04 -8.07 -13.75
C GLN A 50 11.70 -7.50 -14.24
N ARG A 51 10.59 -8.16 -13.90
CA ARG A 51 9.24 -7.73 -14.23
C ARG A 51 8.87 -6.45 -13.48
N ILE A 52 9.18 -6.40 -12.19
CA ILE A 52 8.99 -5.22 -11.32
C ILE A 52 9.66 -3.99 -11.95
N LEU A 53 10.92 -4.10 -12.36
CA LEU A 53 11.66 -2.98 -12.92
C LEU A 53 11.16 -2.58 -14.31
N SER A 54 10.96 -3.56 -15.21
CA SER A 54 10.54 -3.27 -16.59
C SER A 54 9.14 -2.68 -16.68
N GLU A 55 8.17 -3.20 -15.94
CA GLU A 55 6.78 -2.72 -15.98
C GLU A 55 6.58 -1.36 -15.31
N ASN A 56 7.49 -0.94 -14.42
CA ASN A 56 7.40 0.33 -13.68
C ASN A 56 8.36 1.41 -14.19
N LYS A 57 9.02 1.19 -15.32
CA LYS A 57 9.96 2.15 -15.91
C LYS A 57 9.25 3.44 -16.34
N GLY A 58 9.70 4.57 -15.82
CA GLY A 58 9.14 5.89 -16.13
C GLY A 58 7.75 6.16 -15.55
N LYS A 59 7.27 5.29 -14.65
CA LYS A 59 5.97 5.46 -13.98
C LYS A 59 6.16 6.12 -12.62
N SER A 60 5.31 7.11 -12.33
CA SER A 60 5.19 7.76 -11.03
C SER A 60 4.06 7.12 -10.22
N GLY A 61 4.22 6.98 -8.91
CA GLY A 61 3.17 6.42 -8.06
C GLY A 61 3.56 6.08 -6.63
N ILE A 62 2.65 5.37 -5.96
CA ILE A 62 2.75 4.86 -4.60
C ILE A 62 2.89 3.32 -4.64
N TYR A 63 3.87 2.81 -3.91
CA TYR A 63 4.15 1.38 -3.79
C TYR A 63 4.16 0.94 -2.33
N LEU A 64 3.97 -0.36 -2.13
CA LEU A 64 4.01 -1.01 -0.83
C LEU A 64 4.87 -2.26 -0.89
N TRP A 65 5.79 -2.40 0.07
CA TRP A 65 6.45 -3.65 0.36
C TRP A 65 5.69 -4.36 1.47
N ARG A 66 5.37 -5.64 1.30
CA ARG A 66 4.70 -6.49 2.29
C ARG A 66 5.60 -7.65 2.67
N ASN A 67 5.93 -7.77 3.95
CA ASN A 67 6.57 -8.97 4.48
C ASN A 67 5.52 -10.10 4.55
N LEU A 68 5.76 -11.19 3.83
CA LEU A 68 4.86 -12.34 3.75
C LEU A 68 4.91 -13.23 5.00
N ILE A 69 5.94 -13.08 5.83
CA ILE A 69 6.07 -13.79 7.10
C ILE A 69 5.33 -13.06 8.21
N THR A 70 5.59 -11.75 8.38
CA THR A 70 5.03 -10.98 9.51
C THR A 70 3.72 -10.26 9.18
N GLY A 71 3.46 -10.01 7.89
CA GLY A 71 2.35 -9.18 7.44
C GLY A 71 2.64 -7.67 7.48
N ASP A 72 3.77 -7.25 8.05
CA ASP A 72 4.16 -5.86 8.17
C ASP A 72 4.43 -5.23 6.80
N THR A 73 4.22 -3.91 6.72
CA THR A 73 4.30 -3.18 5.46
C THR A 73 5.16 -1.93 5.55
N TYR A 74 5.64 -1.51 4.38
CA TYR A 74 6.25 -0.20 4.11
C TYR A 74 5.53 0.43 2.92
N VAL A 75 5.16 1.70 3.03
CA VAL A 75 4.65 2.51 1.91
C VAL A 75 5.72 3.52 1.49
N GLY A 76 5.92 3.68 0.20
CA GLY A 76 6.74 4.73 -0.34
C GLY A 76 6.21 5.27 -1.65
N ARG A 77 6.81 6.36 -2.11
CA ARG A 77 6.48 7.03 -3.37
C ARG A 77 7.69 7.20 -4.27
N SER A 78 7.43 7.42 -5.56
CA SER A 78 8.46 7.91 -6.48
C SER A 78 7.87 8.52 -7.74
N SER A 79 8.58 9.49 -8.31
CA SER A 79 8.36 9.95 -9.69
C SER A 79 8.88 8.97 -10.74
N ASP A 80 9.75 8.04 -10.36
CA ASP A 80 10.19 6.91 -11.19
C ASP A 80 10.32 5.67 -10.31
N LEU A 81 9.25 4.86 -10.33
CA LEU A 81 9.12 3.65 -9.54
C LEU A 81 10.22 2.64 -9.87
N SER A 82 10.53 2.39 -11.15
CA SER A 82 11.62 1.46 -11.51
C SER A 82 12.94 1.88 -10.87
N ARG A 83 13.31 3.16 -10.99
CA ARG A 83 14.58 3.65 -10.41
C ARG A 83 14.58 3.50 -8.89
N ARG A 84 13.48 3.83 -8.22
CA ARG A 84 13.37 3.72 -6.76
C ARG A 84 13.42 2.27 -6.28
N LEU A 85 12.69 1.37 -6.94
CA LEU A 85 12.62 -0.04 -6.60
C LEU A 85 13.94 -0.75 -6.86
N GLN A 86 14.66 -0.37 -7.92
CA GLN A 86 15.99 -0.91 -8.22
C GLN A 86 16.97 -0.72 -7.05
N GLN A 87 16.91 0.41 -6.35
CA GLN A 87 17.76 0.68 -5.18
C GLN A 87 17.54 -0.37 -4.08
N TYR A 88 16.30 -0.75 -3.82
CA TYR A 88 16.00 -1.77 -2.81
C TYR A 88 16.56 -3.15 -3.15
N PHE A 89 16.82 -3.44 -4.43
CA PHE A 89 17.45 -4.70 -4.85
C PHE A 89 18.98 -4.63 -4.90
N GLN A 90 19.60 -3.54 -4.41
CA GLN A 90 21.04 -3.36 -4.36
C GLN A 90 21.52 -3.50 -2.92
N PHE A 91 22.39 -4.48 -2.66
CA PHE A 91 22.97 -4.68 -1.34
C PHE A 91 23.65 -3.42 -0.82
N SER A 92 24.44 -2.73 -1.66
CA SER A 92 25.15 -1.49 -1.30
C SER A 92 24.21 -0.36 -0.86
N TYR A 93 22.97 -0.32 -1.36
CA TYR A 93 21.98 0.65 -0.93
C TYR A 93 21.37 0.25 0.43
N LEU A 94 21.01 -1.04 0.58
CA LEU A 94 20.40 -1.55 1.80
C LEU A 94 21.36 -1.50 3.00
N SER A 95 22.63 -1.86 2.79
CA SER A 95 23.66 -1.97 3.82
C SER A 95 24.40 -0.66 4.10
N HIS A 96 24.01 0.45 3.47
CA HIS A 96 24.68 1.73 3.65
C HIS A 96 24.51 2.23 5.10
N PRO A 97 25.57 2.74 5.77
CA PRO A 97 25.49 3.19 7.16
C PRO A 97 24.34 4.18 7.45
N ASP A 98 24.12 5.14 6.54
CA ASP A 98 23.02 6.13 6.64
C ASP A 98 21.61 5.51 6.62
N ARG A 99 21.50 4.25 6.18
CA ARG A 99 20.24 3.49 6.15
C ARG A 99 20.08 2.55 7.32
N GLY A 100 21.00 2.53 8.29
CA GLY A 100 20.91 1.64 9.46
C GLY A 100 19.63 1.82 10.30
N LYS A 101 18.99 3.00 10.21
CA LYS A 101 17.69 3.27 10.84
C LYS A 101 16.49 2.91 9.95
N SER A 102 16.67 2.56 8.68
CA SER A 102 15.57 2.25 7.78
C SER A 102 15.03 0.84 8.07
N LEU A 103 13.83 0.76 8.63
CA LEU A 103 13.21 -0.52 8.98
C LEU A 103 12.98 -1.40 7.75
N ILE A 104 12.55 -0.83 6.63
CA ILE A 104 12.38 -1.59 5.38
C ILE A 104 13.72 -2.12 4.84
N CYS A 105 14.81 -1.35 4.90
CA CYS A 105 16.12 -1.85 4.47
C CYS A 105 16.58 -3.02 5.36
N ASN A 106 16.46 -2.86 6.67
CA ASN A 106 16.81 -3.91 7.63
C ASN A 106 15.94 -5.16 7.44
N ALA A 107 14.64 -4.99 7.19
CA ALA A 107 13.72 -6.10 6.98
C ALA A 107 14.03 -6.85 5.68
N LEU A 108 14.33 -6.16 4.58
CA LEU A 108 14.75 -6.78 3.32
C LEU A 108 16.05 -7.57 3.47
N LEU A 109 17.03 -7.05 4.21
CA LEU A 109 18.28 -7.76 4.52
C LEU A 109 18.05 -8.98 5.41
N HIS A 110 17.16 -8.87 6.40
CA HIS A 110 16.93 -9.92 7.39
C HIS A 110 16.09 -11.08 6.84
N TYR A 111 14.98 -10.79 6.17
CA TYR A 111 14.03 -11.81 5.70
C TYR A 111 14.28 -12.24 4.25
N GLY A 112 15.03 -11.46 3.46
CA GLY A 112 15.29 -11.75 2.05
C GLY A 112 14.10 -11.48 1.13
N TYR A 113 14.37 -11.20 -0.15
CA TYR A 113 13.34 -10.74 -1.11
C TYR A 113 12.25 -11.78 -1.39
N SER A 114 12.53 -13.08 -1.25
CA SER A 114 11.56 -14.15 -1.49
C SER A 114 10.39 -14.12 -0.50
N ASN A 115 10.59 -13.49 0.65
CA ASN A 115 9.59 -13.31 1.71
C ASN A 115 8.90 -11.95 1.63
N PHE A 116 9.03 -11.25 0.49
CA PHE A 116 8.33 -10.00 0.25
C PHE A 116 7.47 -10.06 -1.01
N ALA A 117 6.28 -9.50 -0.92
CA ALA A 117 5.52 -9.03 -2.08
C ALA A 117 5.75 -7.53 -2.26
N LEU A 118 5.68 -7.10 -3.52
CA LEU A 118 5.65 -5.69 -3.88
C LEU A 118 4.31 -5.38 -4.55
N GLU A 119 3.64 -4.33 -4.10
CA GLU A 119 2.36 -3.87 -4.61
C GLU A 119 2.50 -2.45 -5.14
N VAL A 120 1.92 -2.15 -6.30
CA VAL A 120 1.70 -0.76 -6.72
C VAL A 120 0.29 -0.41 -6.30
N LEU A 121 0.18 0.51 -5.32
CA LEU A 121 -1.12 0.92 -4.80
C LEU A 121 -1.81 1.89 -5.75
N GLU A 122 -1.03 2.76 -6.40
CA GLU A 122 -1.56 3.79 -7.29
C GLU A 122 -0.47 4.32 -8.22
N TYR A 123 -0.80 4.52 -9.50
CA TYR A 123 -0.02 5.39 -10.38
C TYR A 123 -0.64 6.78 -10.36
N CYS A 124 0.17 7.81 -10.14
CA CYS A 124 -0.30 9.19 -10.04
C CYS A 124 0.74 10.19 -10.52
N ASP A 125 0.28 11.40 -10.83
CA ASP A 125 1.14 12.50 -11.26
C ASP A 125 2.13 12.91 -10.15
N THR A 126 3.28 13.42 -10.57
CA THR A 126 4.36 13.76 -9.64
C THR A 126 3.97 14.85 -8.64
N THR A 127 3.03 15.72 -9.02
CA THR A 127 2.45 16.77 -8.17
C THR A 127 1.64 16.21 -7.00
N ASP A 128 1.06 15.02 -7.16
CA ASP A 128 0.18 14.42 -6.18
C ASP A 128 0.91 13.44 -5.25
N LEU A 129 2.16 13.09 -5.55
CA LEU A 129 2.89 12.07 -4.82
C LEU A 129 2.93 12.30 -3.30
N VAL A 130 3.06 13.54 -2.83
CA VAL A 130 3.08 13.85 -1.38
C VAL A 130 1.72 13.52 -0.76
N SER A 131 0.64 14.03 -1.35
CA SER A 131 -0.71 13.91 -0.81
C SER A 131 -1.19 12.45 -0.87
N ARG A 132 -0.84 11.72 -1.93
CA ARG A 132 -1.14 10.30 -2.07
C ARG A 132 -0.34 9.43 -1.12
N GLU A 133 0.96 9.70 -0.91
CA GLU A 133 1.73 8.99 0.12
C GLU A 133 1.12 9.19 1.50
N GLN A 134 0.78 10.43 1.87
CA GLN A 134 0.15 10.72 3.16
C GLN A 134 -1.18 9.98 3.33
N TYR A 135 -2.00 9.94 2.29
CA TYR A 135 -3.27 9.20 2.30
C TYR A 135 -3.04 7.71 2.65
N TYR A 136 -2.08 7.04 2.02
CA TYR A 136 -1.80 5.63 2.31
C TYR A 136 -1.11 5.41 3.66
N LEU A 137 -0.24 6.33 4.10
CA LEU A 137 0.33 6.26 5.46
C LEU A 137 -0.76 6.32 6.53
N ASN A 138 -1.73 7.23 6.37
CA ASN A 138 -2.85 7.37 7.30
C ASN A 138 -3.80 6.18 7.25
N THR A 139 -4.06 5.65 6.06
CA THR A 139 -5.03 4.56 5.86
C THR A 139 -4.49 3.21 6.28
N LEU A 140 -3.20 2.93 6.04
CA LEU A 140 -2.60 1.61 6.24
C LEU A 140 -1.74 1.51 7.51
N ALA A 141 -1.32 2.63 8.08
CA ALA A 141 -0.44 2.70 9.26
C ALA A 141 0.78 1.74 9.18
N PRO A 142 1.59 1.77 8.11
CA PRO A 142 2.66 0.81 7.89
C PRO A 142 3.73 0.84 9.00
N ILE A 143 4.10 -0.35 9.47
CA ILE A 143 5.03 -0.55 10.59
C ILE A 143 6.45 -0.12 10.22
N TYR A 144 6.89 -0.37 8.98
CA TYR A 144 8.24 -0.05 8.54
C TYR A 144 8.44 1.44 8.18
N ASN A 145 7.39 2.26 8.17
CA ASN A 145 7.51 3.71 8.05
C ASN A 145 7.71 4.33 9.43
N ILE A 146 8.94 4.77 9.72
CA ILE A 146 9.27 5.50 10.96
C ILE A 146 8.59 6.86 10.96
N LEU A 147 8.75 7.61 9.88
CA LEU A 147 8.11 8.92 9.71
C LEU A 147 6.66 8.70 9.28
N LYS A 148 5.74 9.32 10.03
CA LYS A 148 4.30 9.25 9.75
C LYS A 148 3.81 10.36 8.81
N ASP A 149 4.59 11.44 8.72
CA ASP A 149 4.33 12.55 7.81
C ASP A 149 5.14 12.38 6.52
N ALA A 150 4.45 12.33 5.39
CA ALA A 150 5.02 12.28 4.07
C ALA A 150 5.90 13.51 3.80
N GLY A 151 7.06 13.30 3.16
CA GLY A 151 7.97 14.40 2.80
C GLY A 151 8.82 14.97 3.93
N SER A 152 8.57 14.62 5.20
CA SER A 152 9.34 15.12 6.35
C SER A 152 10.85 14.83 6.30
N SER A 153 11.29 13.84 5.52
CA SER A 153 12.71 13.56 5.26
C SER A 153 13.36 14.48 4.23
N LEU A 154 12.59 15.17 3.39
CA LEU A 154 13.11 16.11 2.38
C LEU A 154 13.45 17.48 2.98
N ASP A 155 12.77 17.86 4.06
CA ASP A 155 12.92 19.18 4.70
C ASP A 155 14.05 19.24 5.74
N TYR A 156 14.77 18.14 5.97
CA TYR A 156 15.95 18.14 6.85
C TYR A 156 17.14 18.81 6.15
N LYS A 157 17.11 20.14 6.06
CA LYS A 157 18.30 20.93 5.74
C LYS A 157 19.29 20.74 6.89
N HIS A 158 20.48 20.23 6.60
CA HIS A 158 21.62 20.28 7.52
C HIS A 158 21.83 21.73 7.95
N THR A 159 21.36 22.11 9.14
CA THR A 159 21.80 23.33 9.80
C THR A 159 23.27 23.13 10.13
N ALA A 160 24.14 23.57 9.22
CA ALA A 160 25.56 23.72 9.52
C ALA A 160 25.67 24.69 10.70
N VAL A 161 25.98 24.16 11.88
CA VAL A 161 26.35 24.98 13.03
C VAL A 161 27.62 25.71 12.63
N LYS A 162 27.51 27.00 12.30
CA LYS A 162 28.68 27.86 12.16
C LYS A 162 29.31 27.98 13.54
N SER A 163 30.43 27.32 13.73
CA SER A 163 31.33 27.61 14.84
C SER A 163 31.76 29.07 14.73
N LEU A 164 31.34 29.89 15.68
CA LEU A 164 31.95 31.20 15.91
C LEU A 164 33.31 30.91 16.57
N GLY A 165 34.37 31.18 15.81
CA GLY A 165 35.73 31.35 16.30
C GLY A 165 36.17 32.78 16.04
#